data_AF-A6LY60-F1
#
_entry.id   AF-A6LY60-F1
#
_cell.length_a   1.000
_cell.length_b   1.000
_cell.length_c   1.000
_cell.angle_alpha   90.00
_cell.angle_beta   90.00
_cell.angle_gamma   90.00
#
_symmetry.space_group_name_H-M   'P 1'
#
loop_
_entity.id
_entity.type
_entity.pdbx_description
1 polymer ?
#
loop_
_entity_poly.entity_id
_entity_poly.type
_entity_poly.pdbx_seq_one_letter_code
_entity_poly.pdbx_strand_id
1 'polypeptide(L)'
;MRNNIFVLDIPNFVPEYKKDTLYSYEGKGKDNLKEVLTEASKGYCMYCYTKILVDRKNFGELEHSVEKFNCDKLKNCPSNISIACSKCNGSFKKKGEKSRALTVDEVKDFEVFSECGVTCIESCNKYNEVRKIYTEKKGGEIILQPFGIENKITGNKYLIQYDLLNQRFIPSNIYHYRDEEKQFIEKHINRFNLNDSKYRTKEFSKFLEDVIEYKAIPKKNRYCNLVVDLFIEKIREFPKEKSLKICEVIYTQILIKSKN
;
A
#
# COMPACT_ATOMS: atom_id res chain seq x y z
N MET A 1 -10.27 7.14 -21.17
CA MET A 1 -11.13 6.91 -19.99
C MET A 1 -11.38 8.25 -19.32
N ARG A 2 -12.64 8.65 -19.08
CA ARG A 2 -12.92 9.90 -18.37
C ARG A 2 -12.34 9.79 -16.96
N ASN A 3 -11.44 10.70 -16.60
CA ASN A 3 -10.84 10.76 -15.27
C ASN A 3 -11.96 11.02 -14.25
N ASN A 4 -12.45 9.96 -13.60
CA ASN A 4 -13.55 10.08 -12.63
C ASN A 4 -13.01 10.81 -11.40
N ILE A 5 -13.46 12.05 -11.18
CA ILE A 5 -13.01 12.89 -10.07
C ILE A 5 -13.33 12.31 -8.70
N PHE A 6 -14.34 11.44 -8.62
CA PHE A 6 -14.85 10.85 -7.38
C PHE A 6 -14.15 9.55 -6.97
N VAL A 7 -13.13 9.14 -7.73
CA VAL A 7 -12.32 7.95 -7.44
C VAL A 7 -10.85 8.33 -7.45
N LEU A 8 -10.09 7.85 -6.47
CA LEU A 8 -8.64 8.07 -6.37
C LEU A 8 -7.90 6.76 -6.56
N ASP A 9 -6.90 6.76 -7.42
CA ASP A 9 -5.99 5.63 -7.57
C ASP A 9 -5.00 5.60 -6.41
N ILE A 10 -4.91 4.46 -5.73
CA ILE A 10 -3.87 4.24 -4.74
C ILE A 10 -2.64 3.71 -5.47
N PRO A 11 -1.48 4.40 -5.39
CA PRO A 11 -0.29 3.98 -6.13
C PRO A 11 0.30 2.70 -5.54
N ASN A 12 0.90 1.88 -6.41
CA ASN A 12 1.89 0.92 -5.95
C ASN A 12 3.18 1.64 -5.55
N PHE A 13 3.90 1.05 -4.61
CA PHE A 13 5.17 1.61 -4.12
C PHE A 13 6.34 0.91 -4.81
N VAL A 14 7.20 1.69 -5.45
CA VAL A 14 8.37 1.20 -6.17
C VAL A 14 9.59 1.95 -5.65
N PRO A 15 10.40 1.35 -4.78
CA PRO A 15 11.62 1.96 -4.29
C PRO A 15 12.68 2.07 -5.39
N GLU A 16 13.37 3.22 -5.42
CA GLU A 16 14.46 3.51 -6.34
C GLU A 16 15.79 3.25 -5.63
N TYR A 17 16.29 2.02 -5.71
CA TYR A 17 17.55 1.65 -5.09
C TYR A 17 18.76 2.22 -5.84
N LYS A 18 19.77 2.67 -5.08
CA LYS A 18 21.05 3.12 -5.62
C LYS A 18 21.99 1.92 -5.79
N LYS A 19 22.70 1.88 -6.91
CA LYS A 19 23.79 0.90 -7.13
C LYS A 19 24.86 1.08 -6.04
N ASP A 20 25.55 -0.02 -5.73
CA ASP A 20 26.66 -0.07 -4.78
C ASP A 20 26.33 0.38 -3.34
N THR A 21 25.03 0.47 -3.02
CA THR A 21 24.55 0.79 -1.67
C THR A 21 24.09 -0.48 -0.97
N LEU A 22 24.50 -0.64 0.28
CA LEU A 22 24.06 -1.75 1.11
C LEU A 22 22.66 -1.47 1.65
N TYR A 23 21.73 -2.38 1.37
CA TYR A 23 20.37 -2.40 1.91
C TYR A 23 20.14 -3.71 2.63
N SER A 24 19.71 -3.67 3.88
CA SER A 24 19.50 -4.87 4.70
C SER A 24 18.47 -4.64 5.79
N TYR A 25 17.87 -5.72 6.32
CA TYR A 25 16.90 -5.62 7.41
C TYR A 25 17.54 -5.19 8.75
N GLU A 26 18.79 -5.61 8.95
CA GLU A 26 19.58 -5.39 10.16
C GLU A 26 20.97 -4.83 9.80
N GLY A 27 21.68 -4.28 10.79
CA GLY A 27 23.05 -3.79 10.62
C GLY A 27 23.15 -2.50 9.80
N LYS A 28 24.30 -2.30 9.13
CA LYS A 28 24.66 -1.03 8.47
C LYS A 28 23.73 -0.62 7.33
N GLY A 29 23.08 -1.57 6.64
CA GLY A 29 22.15 -1.27 5.54
C GLY A 29 20.71 -0.97 5.97
N LYS A 30 20.41 -1.06 7.28
CA LYS A 30 19.05 -0.87 7.81
C LYS A 30 18.52 0.55 7.59
N ASP A 31 19.34 1.55 7.86
CA ASP A 31 18.92 2.94 7.75
C ASP A 31 18.74 3.34 6.28
N ASN A 32 19.65 2.92 5.39
CA ASN A 32 19.51 3.08 3.94
C ASN A 32 18.20 2.46 3.42
N LEU A 33 17.87 1.24 3.86
CA LEU A 33 16.66 0.55 3.44
C LEU A 33 15.41 1.23 3.98
N LYS A 34 15.44 1.67 5.25
CA LYS A 34 14.32 2.38 5.85
C LYS A 34 14.09 3.74 5.17
N GLU A 35 15.14 4.45 4.80
CA GLU A 35 15.08 5.72 4.07
C GLU A 35 14.43 5.54 2.69
N VAL A 36 15.00 4.69 1.82
CA VAL A 36 14.48 4.49 0.45
C VAL A 36 13.03 3.99 0.43
N LEU A 37 12.63 3.13 1.37
CA LEU A 37 11.24 2.67 1.48
C LEU A 37 10.30 3.79 1.95
N THR A 38 10.76 4.66 2.85
CA THR A 38 9.97 5.82 3.32
C THR A 38 9.80 6.85 2.22
N GLU A 39 10.84 7.09 1.42
CA GLU A 39 10.77 7.95 0.24
C GLU A 39 9.78 7.39 -0.79
N ALA A 40 9.92 6.09 -1.12
CA ALA A 40 9.03 5.40 -2.05
C ALA A 40 7.57 5.45 -1.61
N SER A 41 7.30 5.32 -0.31
CA SER A 41 5.95 5.40 0.26
C SER A 41 5.48 6.82 0.56
N LYS A 42 6.30 7.84 0.28
CA LYS A 42 6.05 9.25 0.62
C LYS A 42 5.73 9.45 2.12
N GLY A 43 6.33 8.64 2.98
CA GLY A 43 6.13 8.68 4.43
C GLY A 43 4.84 8.02 4.93
N TYR A 44 4.22 7.14 4.13
CA TYR A 44 3.00 6.40 4.50
C TYR A 44 3.28 4.90 4.67
N CYS A 45 2.47 4.23 5.48
CA CYS A 45 2.44 2.76 5.56
C CYS A 45 2.05 2.19 4.19
N MET A 46 2.83 1.25 3.67
CA MET A 46 2.57 0.67 2.34
C MET A 46 1.29 -0.19 2.28
N TYR A 47 0.72 -0.59 3.42
CA TYR A 47 -0.50 -1.41 3.48
C TYR A 47 -1.77 -0.65 3.81
N CYS A 48 -1.72 0.30 4.75
CA CYS A 48 -2.91 1.02 5.21
C CYS A 48 -2.90 2.52 4.95
N TYR A 49 -1.81 3.03 4.37
CA TYR A 49 -1.70 4.42 3.93
C TYR A 49 -1.81 5.46 5.05
N THR A 50 -1.67 5.03 6.31
CA THR A 50 -1.49 5.91 7.48
C THR A 50 -0.10 6.51 7.47
N LYS A 51 0.01 7.78 7.85
CA LYS A 51 1.31 8.47 7.92
C LYS A 51 2.23 7.83 8.96
N ILE A 52 3.45 7.51 8.57
CA ILE A 52 4.50 6.93 9.43
C ILE A 52 5.68 7.88 9.62
N LEU A 53 5.85 8.87 8.75
CA LEU A 53 6.81 9.96 8.91
C LEU A 53 6.09 11.20 9.42
N VAL A 54 6.24 11.50 10.70
CA VAL A 54 5.59 12.64 11.37
C VAL A 54 6.67 13.45 12.07
N ASP A 55 6.73 14.76 11.80
CA ASP A 55 7.72 15.66 12.40
C ASP A 55 9.16 15.12 12.29
N ARG A 56 9.54 14.67 11.09
CA ARG A 56 10.84 14.04 10.77
C ARG A 56 11.15 12.75 11.56
N LYS A 57 10.23 12.27 12.39
CA LYS A 57 10.34 10.99 13.11
C LYS A 57 9.65 9.89 12.32
N ASN A 58 10.38 8.81 12.06
CA ASN A 58 9.90 7.68 11.27
C ASN A 58 9.46 6.51 12.16
N PHE A 59 8.14 6.42 12.35
CA PHE A 59 7.44 5.38 13.11
C PHE A 59 7.17 4.10 12.29
N GLY A 60 7.65 4.03 11.04
CA GLY A 60 7.56 2.84 10.21
C GLY A 60 8.50 1.73 10.68
N GLU A 61 8.05 0.50 10.52
CA GLU A 61 8.80 -0.72 10.78
C GLU A 61 9.13 -1.40 9.46
N LEU A 62 10.35 -1.94 9.35
CA LEU A 62 10.70 -2.84 8.25
C LEU A 62 9.92 -4.15 8.42
N GLU A 63 9.29 -4.60 7.35
CA GLU A 63 8.36 -5.72 7.33
C GLU A 63 8.70 -6.64 6.15
N HIS A 64 8.69 -7.96 6.38
CA HIS A 64 9.02 -8.96 5.34
C HIS A 64 7.78 -9.41 4.57
N SER A 65 7.62 -8.98 3.32
CA SER A 65 6.45 -9.25 2.47
C SER A 65 6.09 -10.74 2.47
N VAL A 66 7.07 -11.60 2.18
CA VAL A 66 7.05 -13.04 2.47
C VAL A 66 7.90 -13.26 3.72
N GLU A 67 7.36 -13.93 4.74
CA GLU A 67 8.04 -14.00 6.03
C GLU A 67 9.37 -14.75 5.96
N LYS A 68 10.38 -14.23 6.68
CA LYS A 68 11.76 -14.70 6.64
C LYS A 68 11.99 -16.15 7.06
N PHE A 69 11.06 -16.75 7.81
CA PHE A 69 11.17 -18.17 8.20
C PHE A 69 10.98 -19.12 7.01
N ASN A 70 10.46 -18.64 5.87
CA ASN A 70 10.30 -19.46 4.67
C ASN A 70 11.64 -19.70 3.96
N CYS A 71 12.62 -18.79 4.09
CA CYS A 71 13.94 -18.92 3.48
C CYS A 71 14.88 -17.82 4.02
N ASP A 72 16.10 -18.18 4.41
CA ASP A 72 17.06 -17.23 4.99
C ASP A 72 17.44 -16.09 4.02
N LYS A 73 17.46 -16.35 2.71
CA LYS A 73 17.71 -15.32 1.69
C LYS A 73 16.64 -14.21 1.70
N LEU A 74 15.42 -14.48 2.16
CA LEU A 74 14.37 -13.48 2.28
C LEU A 74 14.63 -12.46 3.40
N LYS A 75 15.45 -12.81 4.40
CA LYS A 75 15.70 -11.95 5.56
C LYS A 75 16.29 -10.59 5.16
N ASN A 76 17.20 -10.58 4.19
CA ASN A 76 17.92 -9.39 3.74
C ASN A 76 17.66 -9.03 2.26
N CYS A 77 16.77 -9.74 1.57
CA CYS A 77 16.37 -9.37 0.21
C CYS A 77 15.63 -8.01 0.23
N PRO A 78 16.18 -6.92 -0.32
CA PRO A 78 15.52 -5.61 -0.25
C PRO A 78 14.16 -5.61 -0.94
N SER A 79 14.02 -6.40 -2.00
CA SER A 79 12.76 -6.56 -2.72
C SER A 79 11.65 -7.23 -1.90
N ASN A 80 12.02 -7.93 -0.82
CA ASN A 80 11.10 -8.58 0.11
C ASN A 80 10.81 -7.75 1.37
N ILE A 81 11.33 -6.53 1.45
CA ILE A 81 11.19 -5.71 2.65
C ILE A 81 10.39 -4.46 2.31
N SER A 82 9.31 -4.26 3.07
CA SER A 82 8.41 -3.13 2.98
C SER A 82 8.57 -2.22 4.20
N ILE A 83 7.90 -1.05 4.17
CA ILE A 83 7.71 -0.23 5.36
C ILE A 83 6.23 -0.15 5.75
N ALA A 84 5.94 -0.54 6.98
CA ALA A 84 4.59 -0.63 7.49
C ALA A 84 4.44 0.03 8.87
N CYS A 85 3.23 0.43 9.24
CA CYS A 85 2.94 0.83 10.61
C CYS A 85 2.91 -0.39 11.53
N SER A 86 3.14 -0.17 12.82
CA SER A 86 3.17 -1.23 13.84
C SER A 86 1.89 -2.07 13.90
N LYS A 87 0.73 -1.50 13.57
CA LYS A 87 -0.54 -2.26 13.52
C LYS A 87 -0.59 -3.22 12.33
N CYS A 88 -0.15 -2.78 11.16
CA CYS A 88 -0.11 -3.62 9.96
C CYS A 88 0.92 -4.74 10.11
N ASN A 89 2.14 -4.39 10.52
CA ASN A 89 3.24 -5.33 10.72
C ASN A 89 2.95 -6.28 11.90
N GLY A 90 2.65 -5.72 13.07
CA GLY A 90 2.54 -6.47 14.32
C GLY A 90 1.22 -7.21 14.55
N SER A 91 0.17 -6.92 13.77
CA SER A 91 -1.17 -7.52 14.00
C SER A 91 -1.83 -8.02 12.72
N PHE A 92 -2.13 -7.14 11.76
CA PHE A 92 -2.96 -7.51 10.60
C PHE A 92 -2.28 -8.52 9.68
N LYS A 93 -0.99 -8.36 9.43
CA LYS A 93 -0.24 -9.30 8.61
C LYS A 93 0.03 -10.61 9.34
N LYS A 94 0.44 -10.58 10.62
CA LYS A 94 0.69 -11.79 11.44
C LYS A 94 -0.51 -12.74 11.50
N LYS A 95 -1.75 -12.23 11.38
CA LYS A 95 -2.95 -13.07 11.33
C LYS A 95 -2.88 -14.06 10.18
N GLY A 96 -2.78 -15.35 10.51
CA GLY A 96 -2.70 -16.45 9.53
C GLY A 96 -1.31 -16.68 8.93
N GLU A 97 -0.25 -16.11 9.51
CA GLU A 97 1.14 -16.30 9.04
C GLU A 97 1.54 -17.78 8.94
N LYS A 98 1.16 -18.58 9.93
CA LYS A 98 1.43 -20.03 9.92
C LYS A 98 0.78 -20.77 8.74
N SER A 99 -0.39 -20.32 8.26
CA SER A 99 -1.07 -20.97 7.13
C SER A 99 -0.49 -20.59 5.77
N ARG A 100 0.45 -19.64 5.73
CA ARG A 100 1.15 -19.19 4.53
C ARG A 100 2.59 -19.70 4.46
N ALA A 101 2.98 -20.57 5.38
CA ALA A 101 4.29 -21.21 5.35
C ALA A 101 4.46 -21.96 4.03
N LEU A 102 5.63 -21.78 3.42
CA LEU A 102 6.05 -22.45 2.20
C LEU A 102 6.79 -23.73 2.55
N THR A 103 6.68 -24.74 1.70
CA THR A 103 7.47 -25.97 1.82
C THR A 103 8.89 -25.74 1.30
N VAL A 104 9.81 -26.65 1.66
CA VAL A 104 11.19 -26.63 1.16
C VAL A 104 11.21 -26.66 -0.38
N ASP A 105 10.38 -27.49 -1.00
CA ASP A 105 10.31 -27.58 -2.46
C ASP A 105 9.81 -26.28 -3.12
N GLU A 106 8.88 -25.57 -2.47
CA GLU A 106 8.31 -24.32 -2.97
C GLU A 106 9.32 -23.15 -2.96
N VAL A 107 10.34 -23.21 -2.11
CA VAL A 107 11.39 -22.16 -2.02
C VAL A 107 12.73 -22.61 -2.60
N LYS A 108 12.89 -23.89 -2.95
CA LYS A 108 14.15 -24.51 -3.39
C LYS A 108 14.84 -23.74 -4.50
N ASP A 109 14.09 -23.33 -5.52
CA ASP A 109 14.68 -22.63 -6.67
C ASP A 109 15.23 -21.26 -6.30
N PHE A 110 14.53 -20.56 -5.40
CA PHE A 110 15.02 -19.31 -4.84
C PHE A 110 16.22 -19.57 -3.92
N GLU A 111 16.16 -20.57 -3.06
CA GLU A 111 17.23 -20.86 -2.11
C GLU A 111 18.53 -21.29 -2.81
N VAL A 112 18.47 -22.20 -3.78
CA VAL A 112 19.66 -22.78 -4.41
C VAL A 112 20.17 -21.91 -5.55
N PHE A 113 19.29 -21.44 -6.43
CA PHE A 113 19.71 -20.85 -7.69
C PHE A 113 19.71 -19.33 -7.70
N SER A 114 19.21 -18.62 -6.68
CA SER A 114 19.27 -17.15 -6.68
C SER A 114 20.68 -16.63 -6.39
N GLU A 115 21.14 -15.69 -7.21
CA GLU A 115 22.43 -15.01 -7.08
C GLU A 115 22.28 -13.75 -6.20
N CYS A 116 22.03 -13.96 -4.91
CA CYS A 116 21.88 -12.86 -3.95
C CYS A 116 23.26 -12.34 -3.50
N GLY A 117 23.66 -11.18 -4.03
CA GLY A 117 24.83 -10.42 -3.54
C GLY A 117 24.51 -9.47 -2.39
N VAL A 118 25.56 -8.95 -1.73
CA VAL A 118 25.47 -8.01 -0.60
C VAL A 118 24.81 -6.68 -1.00
N THR A 119 25.00 -6.24 -2.25
CA THR A 119 24.41 -5.03 -2.82
C THR A 119 23.28 -5.34 -3.82
N CYS A 120 22.65 -6.52 -3.70
CA CYS A 120 21.54 -6.91 -4.56
C CYS A 120 20.33 -6.00 -4.35
N ILE A 121 19.80 -5.45 -5.44
CA ILE A 121 18.64 -4.53 -5.44
C ILE A 121 17.50 -5.02 -6.36
N GLU A 122 17.66 -6.20 -6.96
CA GLU A 122 16.80 -6.71 -8.01
C GLU A 122 15.56 -7.44 -7.46
N SER A 123 14.42 -7.28 -8.14
CA SER A 123 13.25 -8.15 -7.94
C SER A 123 13.32 -9.32 -8.91
N CYS A 124 14.22 -10.27 -8.65
CA CYS A 124 14.55 -11.36 -9.57
C CYS A 124 13.38 -12.33 -9.78
N ASN A 125 13.39 -13.05 -10.92
CA ASN A 125 12.35 -14.01 -11.29
C ASN A 125 12.11 -15.08 -10.21
N LYS A 126 13.18 -15.59 -9.62
CA LYS A 126 13.12 -16.62 -8.55
C LYS A 126 12.37 -16.10 -7.31
N TYR A 127 12.57 -14.83 -6.95
CA TYR A 127 11.82 -14.19 -5.88
C TYR A 127 10.34 -13.97 -6.28
N ASN A 128 10.09 -13.55 -7.51
CA ASN A 128 8.71 -13.35 -8.00
C ASN A 128 7.89 -14.66 -8.01
N GLU A 129 8.52 -15.82 -8.27
CA GLU A 129 7.86 -17.12 -8.13
C GLU A 129 7.49 -17.42 -6.67
N VAL A 130 8.38 -17.17 -5.72
CA VAL A 130 8.10 -17.32 -4.28
C VAL A 130 6.92 -16.45 -3.86
N ARG A 131 6.88 -15.19 -4.30
CA ARG A 131 5.75 -14.27 -4.04
C ARG A 131 4.44 -14.86 -4.56
N LYS A 132 4.43 -15.41 -5.77
CA LYS A 132 3.24 -16.03 -6.36
C LYS A 132 2.74 -17.18 -5.50
N ILE A 133 3.60 -18.19 -5.25
CA ILE A 133 3.21 -19.39 -4.50
C ILE A 133 2.68 -18.98 -3.12
N TYR A 134 3.34 -18.02 -2.49
CA TYR A 134 2.90 -17.45 -1.22
C TYR A 134 1.50 -16.86 -1.27
N THR A 135 1.18 -16.09 -2.32
CA THR A 135 -0.13 -15.44 -2.46
C THR A 135 -1.27 -16.40 -2.79
N GLU A 136 -0.96 -17.61 -3.24
CA GLU A 136 -1.93 -18.69 -3.49
C GLU A 136 -2.27 -19.47 -2.20
N LYS A 137 -1.49 -19.32 -1.14
CA LYS A 137 -1.79 -19.95 0.16
C LYS A 137 -3.04 -19.36 0.78
N LYS A 138 -3.73 -20.16 1.61
CA LYS A 138 -4.88 -19.70 2.39
C LYS A 138 -4.50 -18.52 3.29
N GLY A 139 -5.14 -17.38 3.06
CA GLY A 139 -4.86 -16.14 3.78
C GLY A 139 -3.68 -15.35 3.20
N GLY A 140 -3.05 -15.83 2.12
CA GLY A 140 -1.97 -15.19 1.37
C GLY A 140 -2.44 -14.13 0.38
N GLU A 141 -3.74 -13.86 0.30
CA GLU A 141 -4.33 -12.88 -0.61
C GLU A 141 -4.01 -11.43 -0.17
N ILE A 142 -2.75 -11.07 -0.36
CA ILE A 142 -2.12 -9.82 0.05
C ILE A 142 -1.45 -9.25 -1.19
N ILE A 143 -1.81 -8.03 -1.57
CA ILE A 143 -0.99 -7.21 -2.48
C ILE A 143 0.34 -6.92 -1.76
N LEU A 144 1.35 -7.74 -2.00
CA LEU A 144 2.66 -7.64 -1.39
C LEU A 144 3.34 -6.35 -1.84
N GLN A 145 3.85 -5.59 -0.87
CA GLN A 145 4.63 -4.38 -1.10
C GLN A 145 6.09 -4.64 -0.72
N PRO A 146 7.07 -4.00 -1.34
CA PRO A 146 6.95 -3.12 -2.52
C PRO A 146 6.56 -3.89 -3.80
N PHE A 147 6.37 -3.16 -4.91
CA PHE A 147 6.11 -3.63 -6.28
C PHE A 147 4.70 -4.16 -6.59
N GLY A 148 3.88 -4.50 -5.60
CA GLY A 148 2.52 -5.01 -5.82
C GLY A 148 2.50 -6.43 -6.42
N ILE A 149 1.30 -6.90 -6.79
CA ILE A 149 1.06 -8.23 -7.35
C ILE A 149 0.41 -8.11 -8.72
N GLU A 150 0.72 -9.04 -9.62
CA GLU A 150 0.13 -9.16 -10.95
C GLU A 150 -0.41 -10.58 -11.15
N ASN A 151 -1.58 -10.69 -11.76
CA ASN A 151 -2.14 -11.97 -12.14
C ASN A 151 -1.42 -12.53 -13.37
N LYS A 152 -0.89 -13.76 -13.30
CA LYS A 152 -0.12 -14.35 -14.39
C LYS A 152 -0.91 -14.68 -15.66
N ILE A 153 -2.22 -14.88 -15.55
CA ILE A 153 -3.06 -15.27 -16.67
C ILE A 153 -3.52 -14.02 -17.42
N THR A 154 -3.93 -12.99 -16.69
CA THR A 154 -4.48 -11.76 -17.28
C THR A 154 -3.44 -10.67 -17.49
N GLY A 155 -2.32 -10.69 -16.77
CA GLY A 155 -1.36 -9.60 -16.69
C GLY A 155 -1.88 -8.38 -15.91
N ASN A 156 -3.04 -8.49 -15.25
CA ASN A 156 -3.61 -7.37 -14.51
C ASN A 156 -2.86 -7.20 -13.19
N LYS A 157 -2.34 -5.98 -12.97
CA LYS A 157 -1.83 -5.59 -11.65
C LYS A 157 -2.98 -5.43 -10.69
N TYR A 158 -2.87 -5.97 -9.48
CA TYR A 158 -3.86 -5.81 -8.44
C TYR A 158 -3.72 -4.43 -7.79
N LEU A 159 -4.66 -3.55 -8.13
CA LEU A 159 -4.68 -2.14 -7.73
C LEU A 159 -5.94 -1.82 -6.93
N ILE A 160 -5.79 -0.89 -5.99
CA ILE A 160 -6.88 -0.37 -5.14
C ILE A 160 -7.22 1.06 -5.57
N GLN A 161 -8.49 1.38 -5.50
CA GLN A 161 -9.01 2.74 -5.61
C GLN A 161 -9.73 3.13 -4.32
N TYR A 162 -9.81 4.43 -4.04
CA TYR A 162 -10.66 4.99 -3.00
C TYR A 162 -11.87 5.71 -3.62
N ASP A 163 -13.07 5.24 -3.27
CA ASP A 163 -14.33 5.85 -3.64
C ASP A 163 -14.66 6.97 -2.66
N LEU A 164 -14.59 8.22 -3.13
CA LEU A 164 -14.76 9.42 -2.30
C LEU A 164 -16.21 9.59 -1.82
N LEU A 165 -17.19 9.16 -2.61
CA LEU A 165 -18.61 9.32 -2.28
C LEU A 165 -19.09 8.26 -1.30
N ASN A 166 -18.50 7.07 -1.32
CA ASN A 166 -18.79 5.97 -0.39
C ASN A 166 -17.78 5.86 0.76
N GLN A 167 -16.69 6.64 0.72
CA GLN A 167 -15.58 6.61 1.67
C GLN A 167 -15.00 5.21 1.91
N ARG A 168 -14.76 4.46 0.83
CA ARG A 168 -14.28 3.09 0.92
C ARG A 168 -13.21 2.79 -0.14
N PHE A 169 -12.25 1.97 0.25
CA PHE A 169 -11.33 1.31 -0.64
C PHE A 169 -12.06 0.20 -1.40
N ILE A 170 -11.82 0.12 -2.70
CA ILE A 170 -12.43 -0.85 -3.62
C ILE A 170 -11.36 -1.38 -4.59
N PRO A 171 -11.59 -2.54 -5.22
CA PRO A 171 -10.83 -2.94 -6.40
C PRO A 171 -10.86 -1.83 -7.46
N SER A 172 -9.70 -1.55 -8.06
CA SER A 172 -9.59 -0.53 -9.09
C SER A 172 -10.41 -0.87 -10.34
N ASN A 173 -10.91 0.15 -11.04
CA ASN A 173 -11.55 0.01 -12.35
C ASN A 173 -10.59 0.23 -13.53
N ILE A 174 -9.27 0.31 -13.28
CA ILE A 174 -8.25 0.41 -14.34
C ILE A 174 -8.27 -0.82 -15.24
N TYR A 175 -8.50 -2.00 -14.66
CA TYR A 175 -8.63 -3.26 -15.37
C TYR A 175 -10.05 -3.82 -15.22
N HIS A 176 -10.47 -4.61 -16.20
CA HIS A 176 -11.68 -5.41 -16.07
C HIS A 176 -11.34 -6.72 -15.34
N TYR A 177 -11.24 -6.64 -14.01
CA TYR A 177 -10.92 -7.80 -13.17
C TYR A 177 -12.03 -8.87 -13.23
N ARG A 178 -11.60 -10.13 -13.29
CA ARG A 178 -12.44 -11.30 -13.00
C ARG A 178 -12.84 -11.31 -11.53
N ASP A 179 -13.88 -12.06 -11.20
CA ASP A 179 -14.40 -12.07 -9.83
C ASP A 179 -13.39 -12.63 -8.81
N GLU A 180 -12.56 -13.60 -9.21
CA GLU A 180 -11.45 -14.11 -8.40
C GLU A 180 -10.39 -13.02 -8.11
N GLU A 181 -10.07 -12.19 -9.10
CA GLU A 181 -9.12 -11.08 -8.95
C GLU A 181 -9.70 -9.98 -8.03
N LYS A 182 -10.99 -9.65 -8.19
CA LYS A 182 -11.69 -8.73 -7.28
C LYS A 182 -11.67 -9.27 -5.86
N GLN A 183 -11.99 -10.56 -5.69
CA GLN A 183 -12.01 -11.21 -4.38
C GLN A 183 -10.62 -11.19 -3.72
N PHE A 184 -9.55 -11.37 -4.48
CA PHE A 184 -8.19 -11.21 -3.97
C PHE A 184 -7.95 -9.81 -3.40
N ILE A 185 -8.29 -8.76 -4.18
CA ILE A 185 -8.10 -7.37 -3.77
C ILE A 185 -8.97 -7.04 -2.55
N GLU A 186 -10.21 -7.52 -2.52
CA GLU A 186 -11.12 -7.37 -1.37
C GLU A 186 -10.59 -8.06 -0.11
N LYS A 187 -10.01 -9.26 -0.24
CA LYS A 187 -9.36 -9.95 0.88
C LYS A 187 -8.19 -9.16 1.44
N HIS A 188 -7.39 -8.49 0.60
CA HIS A 188 -6.37 -7.55 1.07
C HIS A 188 -6.99 -6.36 1.81
N ILE A 189 -8.00 -5.71 1.23
CA ILE A 189 -8.71 -4.56 1.84
C ILE A 189 -9.25 -4.94 3.23
N ASN A 190 -9.87 -6.11 3.33
CA ASN A 190 -10.44 -6.62 4.57
C ASN A 190 -9.34 -7.01 5.59
N ARG A 191 -8.23 -7.60 5.13
CA ARG A 191 -7.12 -7.98 6.01
C ARG A 191 -6.53 -6.79 6.76
N PHE A 192 -6.33 -5.68 6.07
CA PHE A 192 -5.78 -4.46 6.67
C PHE A 192 -6.86 -3.51 7.21
N ASN A 193 -8.12 -3.98 7.27
CA ASN A 193 -9.25 -3.25 7.83
C ASN A 193 -9.41 -1.84 7.23
N LEU A 194 -9.15 -1.68 5.92
CA LEU A 194 -9.13 -0.36 5.30
C LEU A 194 -10.52 0.32 5.29
N ASN A 195 -11.57 -0.49 5.28
CA ASN A 195 -12.97 -0.05 5.31
C ASN A 195 -13.66 -0.24 6.67
N ASP A 196 -12.96 -0.80 7.66
CA ASP A 196 -13.53 -1.06 8.98
C ASP A 196 -13.75 0.27 9.72
N SER A 197 -14.93 0.45 10.31
CA SER A 197 -15.30 1.73 10.95
C SER A 197 -14.42 2.10 12.15
N LYS A 198 -13.78 1.12 12.82
CA LYS A 198 -12.88 1.34 13.95
C LYS A 198 -11.49 1.78 13.50
N TYR A 199 -11.03 1.32 12.33
CA TYR A 199 -9.67 1.58 11.84
C TYR A 199 -9.59 2.61 10.71
N ARG A 200 -10.69 2.82 9.98
CA ARG A 200 -10.75 3.78 8.88
C ARG A 200 -10.52 5.19 9.43
N THR A 201 -9.62 5.92 8.77
CA THR A 201 -9.34 7.31 9.12
C THR A 201 -10.59 8.19 8.96
N LYS A 202 -10.69 9.23 9.79
CA LYS A 202 -11.68 10.32 9.64
C LYS A 202 -11.08 11.58 9.03
N GLU A 203 -9.80 11.54 8.67
CA GLU A 203 -9.04 12.70 8.17
C GLU A 203 -9.64 13.26 6.87
N PHE A 204 -10.24 12.42 6.02
CA PHE A 204 -10.89 12.90 4.79
C PHE A 204 -12.15 13.73 5.08
N SER A 205 -13.01 13.29 6.00
CA SER A 205 -14.16 14.09 6.45
C SER A 205 -13.71 15.41 7.08
N LYS A 206 -12.69 15.36 7.95
CA LYS A 206 -12.11 16.56 8.58
C LYS A 206 -11.54 17.53 7.55
N PHE A 207 -10.88 17.01 6.51
CA PHE A 207 -10.41 17.83 5.39
C PHE A 207 -11.57 18.55 4.69
N LEU A 208 -12.68 17.85 4.42
CA LEU A 208 -13.86 18.47 3.80
C LEU A 208 -14.45 19.55 4.69
N GLU A 209 -14.61 19.30 6.00
CA GLU A 209 -15.08 20.28 6.98
C GLU A 209 -14.22 21.56 6.96
N ASP A 210 -12.90 21.41 7.04
CA ASP A 210 -11.97 22.55 6.96
C ASP A 210 -12.14 23.31 5.63
N VAL A 211 -12.32 22.62 4.50
CA VAL A 211 -12.54 23.28 3.19
C VAL A 211 -13.84 24.08 3.18
N ILE A 212 -14.93 23.54 3.76
CA ILE A 212 -16.23 24.22 3.81
C ILE A 212 -16.17 25.44 4.73
N GLU A 213 -15.56 25.30 5.89
CA GLU A 213 -15.42 26.37 6.90
C GLU A 213 -14.56 27.52 6.38
N TYR A 214 -13.35 27.22 5.88
CA TYR A 214 -12.36 28.25 5.52
C TYR A 214 -12.44 28.68 4.05
N LYS A 215 -13.28 28.05 3.22
CA LYS A 215 -13.40 28.31 1.77
C LYS A 215 -12.04 28.34 1.05
N ALA A 216 -11.15 27.46 1.49
CA ALA A 216 -9.78 27.32 1.00
C ALA A 216 -9.37 25.85 0.98
N ILE A 217 -8.51 25.47 0.03
CA ILE A 217 -7.95 24.11 -0.02
C ILE A 217 -6.68 24.07 0.85
N PRO A 218 -6.65 23.27 1.93
CA PRO A 218 -5.46 23.10 2.73
C PRO A 218 -4.25 22.61 1.93
N LYS A 219 -3.05 22.89 2.44
CA LYS A 219 -1.81 22.36 1.87
C LYS A 219 -1.75 20.83 2.05
N LYS A 220 -1.20 20.15 1.04
CA LYS A 220 -0.76 18.74 1.12
C LYS A 220 0.09 18.51 2.37
N ASN A 221 0.06 17.31 2.92
CA ASN A 221 0.76 16.84 4.12
C ASN A 221 0.24 17.38 5.46
N ARG A 222 -0.80 18.23 5.47
CA ARG A 222 -1.45 18.70 6.71
C ARG A 222 -2.15 17.57 7.46
N TYR A 223 -2.67 16.59 6.74
CA TYR A 223 -3.43 15.47 7.28
C TYR A 223 -2.57 14.21 7.32
N CYS A 224 -2.88 13.29 8.23
CA CYS A 224 -2.12 12.06 8.45
C CYS A 224 -2.60 10.88 7.57
N ASN A 225 -3.01 11.17 6.32
CA ASN A 225 -3.58 10.15 5.43
C ASN A 225 -3.31 10.42 3.95
N LEU A 226 -2.85 9.38 3.24
CA LEU A 226 -2.52 9.46 1.81
C LEU A 226 -3.71 9.83 0.92
N VAL A 227 -4.93 9.37 1.24
CA VAL A 227 -6.13 9.66 0.44
C VAL A 227 -6.37 11.16 0.36
N VAL A 228 -6.16 11.89 1.46
CA VAL A 228 -6.30 13.35 1.49
C VAL A 228 -5.26 14.01 0.60
N ASP A 229 -4.00 13.56 0.68
CA ASP A 229 -2.92 14.08 -0.15
C ASP A 229 -3.17 13.86 -1.64
N LEU A 230 -3.60 12.65 -2.03
CA LEU A 230 -3.96 12.32 -3.41
C LEU A 230 -5.16 13.15 -3.89
N PHE A 231 -6.15 13.37 -3.02
CA PHE A 231 -7.29 14.21 -3.37
C PHE A 231 -6.88 15.66 -3.61
N ILE A 232 -6.06 16.23 -2.72
CA ILE A 232 -5.53 17.59 -2.86
C ILE A 232 -4.76 17.73 -4.17
N GLU A 233 -3.92 16.76 -4.53
CA GLU A 233 -3.21 16.74 -5.82
C GLU A 233 -4.20 16.75 -6.99
N LYS A 234 -5.20 15.87 -6.95
CA LYS A 234 -6.19 15.75 -8.03
C LYS A 234 -7.04 17.01 -8.22
N ILE A 235 -7.46 17.66 -7.13
CA ILE A 235 -8.32 18.86 -7.23
C ILE A 235 -7.54 20.14 -7.54
N ARG A 236 -6.20 20.14 -7.40
CA ARG A 236 -5.33 21.28 -7.76
C ARG A 236 -5.23 21.50 -9.27
N GLU A 237 -5.58 20.49 -10.07
CA GLU A 237 -5.67 20.60 -11.53
C GLU A 237 -6.85 21.46 -11.99
N PHE A 238 -7.75 21.84 -11.08
CA PHE A 238 -8.92 22.66 -11.38
C PHE A 238 -8.83 24.06 -10.78
N PRO A 239 -9.55 25.05 -11.35
CA PRO A 239 -9.73 26.36 -10.72
C PRO A 239 -10.33 26.23 -9.32
N LYS A 240 -9.92 27.12 -8.40
CA LYS A 240 -10.32 27.09 -6.98
C LYS A 240 -11.82 26.91 -6.77
N GLU A 241 -12.65 27.65 -7.50
CA GLU A 241 -14.12 27.57 -7.40
C GLU A 241 -14.65 26.16 -7.71
N LYS A 242 -14.11 25.52 -8.75
CA LYS A 242 -14.49 24.16 -9.13
C LYS A 242 -14.03 23.15 -8.08
N SER A 243 -12.82 23.31 -7.53
CA SER A 243 -12.30 22.44 -6.46
C SER A 243 -13.15 22.53 -5.19
N LEU A 244 -13.56 23.75 -4.81
CA LEU A 244 -14.48 23.97 -3.68
C LEU A 244 -15.84 23.30 -3.93
N LYS A 245 -16.41 23.48 -5.13
CA LYS A 245 -17.70 22.86 -5.49
C LYS A 245 -17.63 21.33 -5.46
N ILE A 246 -16.52 20.73 -5.92
CA ILE A 246 -16.31 19.28 -5.81
C ILE A 246 -16.33 18.84 -4.33
N CYS A 247 -15.64 19.57 -3.45
CA CYS A 247 -15.63 19.28 -2.01
C CYS A 247 -17.03 19.38 -1.40
N GLU A 248 -17.81 20.42 -1.76
CA GLU A 248 -19.20 20.60 -1.32
C GLU A 248 -20.11 19.44 -1.74
N VAL A 249 -19.98 18.97 -2.99
CA VAL A 249 -20.74 17.81 -3.50
C VAL A 249 -20.42 16.55 -2.70
N ILE A 250 -19.13 16.27 -2.47
CA ILE A 250 -18.70 15.08 -1.72
C ILE A 250 -19.19 15.17 -0.26
N TYR A 251 -18.99 16.32 0.38
CA TYR A 251 -19.42 16.55 1.77
C TYR A 251 -20.94 16.37 1.94
N THR A 252 -21.73 16.95 1.04
CA THR A 252 -23.20 16.81 1.05
C THR A 252 -23.62 15.35 0.91
N GLN A 253 -23.00 14.60 -0.01
CA GLN A 253 -23.30 13.19 -0.21
C GLN A 253 -22.98 12.34 1.02
N ILE A 254 -21.87 12.64 1.69
CA ILE A 254 -21.48 11.96 2.93
C ILE A 254 -22.50 12.22 4.03
N LEU A 255 -22.94 13.48 4.21
CA LEU A 255 -23.94 13.84 5.21
C LEU A 255 -25.27 13.12 5.00
N ILE A 256 -25.74 13.05 3.75
CA ILE A 256 -26.99 12.34 3.41
C ILE A 256 -26.88 10.85 3.79
N LYS A 257 -25.75 10.21 3.47
CA LYS A 257 -25.53 8.79 3.82
C LYS A 257 -25.36 8.54 5.31
N SER A 258 -24.89 9.52 6.08
CA SER A 258 -24.74 9.37 7.53
C SER A 258 -26.06 9.47 8.31
N LYS A 259 -27.11 9.98 7.66
CA LYS A 259 -28.46 10.13 8.24
C LYS A 259 -29.38 8.95 7.93
N ASN A 260 -28.97 8.05 7.04
CA ASN A 260 -29.68 6.84 6.63
C ASN A 260 -28.95 5.60 7.16
#